data_AF-A0A818JFJ5-F1
#
_entry.id   AF-A0A818JFJ5-F1
#
_cell.length_a   1.000
_cell.length_b   1.000
_cell.length_c   1.000
_cell.angle_alpha   90.00
_cell.angle_beta   90.00
_cell.angle_gamma   90.00
#
_symmetry.space_group_name_H-M   'P 1'
#
loop_
_entity.id
_entity.type
_entity.pdbx_description
1 polymer ?
#
loop_
_entity_poly.entity_id
_entity_poly.type
_entity_poly.pdbx_seq_one_letter_code
_entity_poly.pdbx_strand_id
1 'polypeptide(L)'
;MITLQPAKPVIKAPSVHLPLGISFFTFHGLSYIIDLYRKEVQVEWNPVTLGLYFSFFPQLIAGPIVRYHDVAQQLIENREFNRKEFAQGVVKFTLGLSKKMLIANTVGAVADTIFTLPLEKLDVSHAWVGLLTYTLQIYFDFSGYSDMAIGLAHMFGIRFLENFNYPYVSRSIREFWRRWHISLSNWFRDYLYISLGGNRVSERRVYLNLLTVFLLCGLWHGASWNFFMWGLFHGKFDLFYNDNFGFRVRLVAANTRLHIRLFGILGVRRVVMGKRGWLFINEDEQTDPRGFSGWQGYNPYSLNQLMDIQKHLEGENNWFTQQNVTFLILPAPDKQSIYSEYLPWQYGTIVGPSRQAQIFEYMKSHSKLQLIDVRQALLTAKKQYGLYTYFKTDSHWNNVGAFCAYEAIMKRLLVVYPQFVPHRFEDFVADRNLKREGDLAKMANLDVSHILEHQLVPKKNASFYSGGPKKDKILFFGDSFSHAFFKDYFWKHFNDVKFSSGGRTAKAPLEKHTFLQYRPDVVIFESVERYWTNV
;
A
#
# COMPACT_ATOMS: atom_id res chain seq x y z
N MET A 1 69.21 -31.13 16.01
CA MET A 1 68.06 -30.20 15.84
C MET A 1 66.94 -30.66 16.74
N ILE A 2 66.66 -29.92 17.81
CA ILE A 2 65.54 -30.17 18.72
C ILE A 2 64.36 -29.34 18.19
N THR A 3 63.34 -30.01 17.64
CA THR A 3 62.08 -29.38 17.26
C THR A 3 61.27 -29.09 18.52
N LEU A 4 61.19 -27.82 18.89
CA LEU A 4 60.28 -27.31 19.93
C LEU A 4 58.83 -27.52 19.48
N GLN A 5 58.11 -28.42 20.15
CA GLN A 5 56.65 -28.45 20.10
C GLN A 5 56.12 -27.16 20.73
N PRO A 6 55.19 -26.42 20.10
CA PRO A 6 54.57 -25.28 20.74
C PRO A 6 53.77 -25.76 21.95
N ALA A 7 54.07 -25.19 23.12
CA ALA A 7 53.38 -25.49 24.36
C ALA A 7 51.86 -25.28 24.19
N LYS A 8 51.07 -26.30 24.50
CA LYS A 8 49.61 -26.16 24.60
C LYS A 8 49.31 -25.09 25.65
N PRO A 9 48.45 -24.09 25.37
CA PRO A 9 48.14 -23.06 26.34
C PRO A 9 47.52 -23.69 27.59
N VAL A 10 48.15 -23.46 28.74
CA VAL A 10 47.80 -24.01 30.06
C VAL A 10 46.55 -23.35 30.66
N ILE A 11 46.06 -22.27 30.06
CA ILE A 11 44.84 -21.57 30.49
C ILE A 11 43.81 -21.63 29.36
N LYS A 12 42.79 -22.48 29.51
CA LYS A 12 41.56 -22.34 28.74
C LYS A 12 40.95 -20.99 29.16
N ALA A 13 40.89 -20.03 28.24
CA ALA A 13 40.12 -18.81 28.48
C ALA A 13 38.68 -19.23 28.87
N PRO A 14 38.11 -18.68 29.96
CA PRO A 14 36.73 -18.96 30.30
C PRO A 14 35.85 -18.57 29.12
N SER A 15 34.88 -19.42 28.78
CA SER A 15 33.87 -19.11 27.76
C SER A 15 33.18 -17.81 28.16
N VAL A 16 33.35 -16.76 27.36
CA VAL A 16 32.62 -15.50 27.53
C VAL A 16 31.16 -15.80 27.22
N HIS A 17 30.36 -16.03 28.25
CA HIS A 17 28.92 -16.19 28.11
C HIS A 17 28.31 -14.80 27.89
N LEU A 18 27.87 -14.52 26.67
CA LEU A 18 27.05 -13.34 26.41
C LEU A 18 25.74 -13.46 27.21
N PRO A 19 25.26 -12.38 27.85
CA PRO A 19 24.04 -12.44 28.64
C PRO A 19 22.87 -12.80 27.73
N LEU A 20 22.06 -13.75 28.20
CA LEU A 20 20.86 -14.20 27.50
C LEU A 20 19.95 -12.99 27.23
N GLY A 21 19.51 -12.82 25.98
CA GLY A 21 18.64 -11.71 25.59
C GLY A 21 19.36 -10.40 25.20
N ILE A 22 20.70 -10.33 25.21
CA ILE A 22 21.47 -9.12 24.83
C ILE A 22 21.09 -8.57 23.44
N SER A 23 20.77 -9.48 22.52
CA SER A 23 20.29 -9.17 21.19
C SER A 23 18.98 -8.37 21.21
N PHE A 24 17.97 -8.84 21.94
CA PHE A 24 16.67 -8.16 22.05
C PHE A 24 16.82 -6.83 22.80
N PHE A 25 17.65 -6.82 23.85
CA PHE A 25 17.97 -5.60 24.59
C PHE A 25 18.58 -4.51 23.70
N THR A 26 19.46 -4.91 22.77
CA THR A 26 20.08 -4.00 21.80
C THR A 26 19.05 -3.42 20.84
N PHE A 27 18.11 -4.23 20.33
CA PHE A 27 17.02 -3.74 19.49
C PHE A 27 16.10 -2.75 20.22
N HIS A 28 15.79 -3.01 21.49
CA HIS A 28 14.98 -2.10 22.30
C HIS A 28 15.68 -0.75 22.49
N GLY A 29 16.98 -0.78 22.78
CA GLY A 29 17.78 0.43 22.96
C GLY A 29 17.94 1.25 21.69
N LEU A 30 18.21 0.58 20.57
CA LEU A 30 18.28 1.23 19.27
C LEU A 30 16.91 1.81 18.86
N SER A 31 15.82 1.09 19.07
CA SER A 31 14.46 1.62 18.82
C SER A 31 14.22 2.90 19.60
N TYR A 32 14.48 2.92 20.92
CA TYR A 32 14.27 4.11 21.73
C TYR A 32 15.12 5.30 21.27
N ILE A 33 16.42 5.09 21.02
CA ILE A 33 17.33 6.16 20.57
C ILE A 33 16.92 6.71 19.21
N ILE A 34 16.55 5.83 18.27
CA ILE A 34 16.15 6.26 16.92
C ILE A 34 14.79 6.97 16.95
N ASP A 35 13.82 6.47 17.72
CA ASP A 35 12.50 7.09 17.86
C ASP A 35 12.62 8.51 18.45
N LEU A 36 13.50 8.70 19.45
CA LEU A 36 13.83 10.01 20.00
C LEU A 36 14.48 10.93 18.97
N TYR A 37 15.48 10.43 18.24
CA TYR A 37 16.16 11.20 17.19
C TYR A 37 15.19 11.67 16.10
N ARG A 38 14.23 10.82 15.73
CA ARG A 38 13.18 11.12 14.74
C ARG A 38 12.01 11.94 15.28
N LYS A 39 11.99 12.24 16.58
CA LYS A 39 10.89 12.93 17.28
C LYS A 39 9.55 12.21 17.17
N GLU A 40 9.58 10.88 17.05
CA GLU A 40 8.37 10.04 17.07
C GLU A 40 7.84 9.85 18.50
N VAL A 41 8.74 9.94 19.50
CA VAL A 41 8.42 9.84 20.93
C VAL A 41 9.12 10.95 21.71
N GLN A 42 8.62 11.24 22.92
CA GLN A 42 9.25 12.16 23.87
C GLN A 42 10.23 11.42 24.78
N VAL A 43 11.16 12.16 25.40
CA VAL A 43 12.08 11.61 26.41
C VAL A 43 11.30 11.08 27.60
N GLU A 44 11.52 9.82 27.94
CA GLU A 44 11.02 9.22 29.18
C GLU A 44 11.99 9.52 30.32
N TRP A 45 11.54 10.35 31.25
CA TRP A 45 12.33 10.80 32.40
C TRP A 45 12.20 9.85 33.59
N ASN A 46 11.20 8.97 33.62
CA ASN A 46 11.02 8.01 34.68
C ASN A 46 11.91 6.77 34.44
N PRO A 47 12.98 6.55 35.24
CA PRO A 47 13.87 5.41 35.06
C PRO A 47 13.18 4.07 35.31
N VAL A 48 12.07 4.03 36.06
CA VAL A 48 11.29 2.82 36.29
C VAL A 48 10.50 2.44 35.04
N THR A 49 9.85 3.40 34.38
CA THR A 49 9.12 3.17 33.11
C THR A 49 10.08 2.71 32.02
N LEU A 50 11.23 3.38 31.92
CA LEU A 50 12.27 3.00 30.97
C LEU A 50 12.87 1.63 31.30
N GLY A 51 13.17 1.38 32.57
CA GLY A 51 13.64 0.09 33.06
C GLY A 51 12.63 -1.04 32.77
N LEU A 52 11.34 -0.78 32.92
CA LEU A 52 10.27 -1.73 32.57
C LEU A 52 10.31 -2.06 31.09
N TYR A 53 10.40 -1.07 30.19
CA TYR A 53 10.53 -1.32 28.74
C TYR A 53 11.72 -2.25 28.41
N PHE A 54 12.88 -1.95 28.97
CA PHE A 54 14.11 -2.72 28.72
C PHE A 54 14.09 -4.12 29.32
N SER A 55 13.51 -4.28 30.52
CA SER A 55 13.60 -5.50 31.32
C SER A 55 12.30 -6.30 31.42
N PHE A 56 11.28 -5.97 30.63
CA PHE A 56 10.00 -6.68 30.67
C PHE A 56 10.17 -8.16 30.30
N PHE A 57 10.12 -9.02 31.31
CA PHE A 57 10.53 -10.43 31.19
C PHE A 57 9.77 -11.27 30.16
N PRO A 58 8.47 -11.02 29.82
CA PRO A 58 7.78 -11.81 28.82
C PRO A 58 8.45 -11.82 27.45
N GLN A 59 9.20 -10.77 27.09
CA GLN A 59 9.84 -10.62 25.77
C GLN A 59 11.35 -10.86 25.74
N LEU A 60 12.02 -10.90 26.90
CA LEU A 60 13.48 -10.75 26.99
C LEU A 60 14.31 -11.83 26.29
N ILE A 61 13.78 -13.05 26.13
CA ILE A 61 14.55 -14.20 25.62
C ILE A 61 14.08 -14.61 24.21
N ALA A 62 12.77 -14.68 23.98
CA ALA A 62 12.21 -15.27 22.75
C ALA A 62 10.80 -14.72 22.42
N GLY A 63 10.56 -13.43 22.62
CA GLY A 63 9.28 -12.78 22.30
C GLY A 63 9.33 -11.91 21.03
N PRO A 64 8.22 -11.21 20.71
CA PRO A 64 8.25 -10.14 19.72
C PRO A 64 9.29 -9.07 20.10
N ILE A 65 10.00 -8.54 19.11
CA ILE A 65 10.85 -7.34 19.26
C ILE A 65 9.92 -6.14 19.37
N VAL A 66 9.80 -5.60 20.57
CA VAL A 66 8.90 -4.48 20.83
C VAL A 66 9.64 -3.17 20.62
N ARG A 67 9.01 -2.27 19.87
CA ARG A 67 9.53 -0.93 19.62
C ARG A 67 8.95 0.03 20.64
N TYR A 68 9.73 1.01 21.07
CA TYR A 68 9.32 1.89 22.16
C TYR A 68 8.02 2.61 21.83
N HIS A 69 7.89 3.17 20.61
CA HIS A 69 6.68 3.88 20.19
C HIS A 69 5.39 3.03 20.18
N ASP A 70 5.47 1.69 20.12
CA ASP A 70 4.30 0.80 20.10
C ASP A 70 3.72 0.61 21.51
N VAL A 71 4.55 0.78 22.55
CA VAL A 71 4.19 0.51 23.95
C VAL A 71 4.32 1.71 24.88
N ALA A 72 4.97 2.79 24.46
CA ALA A 72 5.23 3.97 25.29
C ALA A 72 3.99 4.44 26.05
N GLN A 73 2.87 4.63 25.33
CA GLN A 73 1.61 5.07 25.95
C GLN A 73 1.07 4.03 26.95
N GLN A 74 1.13 2.73 26.61
CA GLN A 74 0.68 1.63 27.47
C GLN A 74 1.53 1.49 28.75
N LEU A 75 2.78 1.94 28.71
CA LEU A 75 3.70 1.92 29.85
C LEU A 75 3.43 3.06 30.84
N ILE A 76 3.03 4.23 30.32
CA ILE A 76 2.81 5.47 31.08
C ILE A 76 1.40 5.54 31.66
N GLU A 77 0.39 5.03 30.96
CA GLU A 77 -1.00 5.08 31.40
C GLU A 77 -1.28 4.16 32.61
N ASN A 78 -2.25 4.56 33.44
CA ASN A 78 -2.75 3.73 34.54
C ASN A 78 -3.43 2.48 33.98
N ARG A 79 -2.78 1.32 34.11
CA ARG A 79 -3.32 0.04 33.68
C ARG A 79 -4.32 -0.48 34.73
N GLU A 80 -5.59 -0.60 34.35
CA GLU A 80 -6.60 -1.26 35.17
C GLU A 80 -6.64 -2.77 34.89
N PHE A 81 -6.78 -3.56 35.95
CA PHE A 81 -6.92 -5.00 35.81
C PHE A 81 -8.28 -5.36 35.20
N ASN A 82 -8.25 -6.08 34.08
CA ASN A 82 -9.46 -6.57 33.42
C ASN A 82 -9.45 -8.11 33.36
N ARG A 83 -10.41 -8.74 34.03
CA ARG A 83 -10.54 -10.22 34.08
C ARG A 83 -10.67 -10.87 32.69
N LYS A 84 -11.36 -10.21 31.76
CA LYS A 84 -11.56 -10.74 30.40
C LYS A 84 -10.24 -10.72 29.62
N GLU A 85 -9.49 -9.64 29.72
CA GLU A 85 -8.17 -9.51 29.10
C GLU A 85 -7.20 -10.54 29.71
N PHE A 86 -7.17 -10.68 31.03
CA PHE A 86 -6.35 -11.70 31.70
C PHE A 86 -6.66 -13.11 31.19
N ALA A 87 -7.95 -13.48 31.09
CA ALA A 87 -8.37 -14.78 30.57
C ALA A 87 -7.94 -15.01 29.11
N GLN A 88 -8.02 -13.98 28.26
CA GLN A 88 -7.50 -14.05 26.88
C GLN A 88 -5.98 -14.28 26.85
N GLY A 89 -5.24 -13.64 27.76
CA GLY A 89 -3.81 -13.86 27.93
C GLY A 89 -3.49 -15.31 28.29
N VAL A 90 -4.27 -15.91 29.21
CA VAL A 90 -4.14 -17.34 29.60
C VAL A 90 -4.39 -18.27 28.42
N VAL A 91 -5.43 -18.00 27.63
CA VAL A 91 -5.72 -18.80 26.43
C VAL A 91 -4.54 -18.72 25.45
N LYS A 92 -4.07 -17.50 25.14
CA LYS A 92 -2.95 -17.29 24.20
C LYS A 92 -1.66 -17.97 24.70
N PHE A 93 -1.34 -17.85 25.99
CA PHE A 93 -0.21 -18.52 26.61
C PHE A 93 -0.32 -20.04 26.50
N THR A 94 -1.48 -20.61 26.81
CA THR A 94 -1.73 -22.06 26.77
C THR A 94 -1.60 -22.61 25.35
N LEU A 95 -2.07 -21.86 24.34
CA LEU A 95 -1.88 -22.20 22.93
C LEU A 95 -0.40 -22.20 22.54
N GLY A 96 0.35 -21.18 22.96
CA GLY A 96 1.80 -21.11 22.72
C GLY A 96 2.56 -22.26 23.37
N LEU A 97 2.25 -22.56 24.63
CA LEU A 97 2.81 -23.70 25.37
C LEU A 97 2.49 -25.03 24.68
N SER A 98 1.26 -25.20 24.20
CA SER A 98 0.83 -26.40 23.47
C SER A 98 1.60 -26.57 22.16
N LYS A 99 1.79 -25.49 21.38
CA LYS A 99 2.62 -25.52 20.16
C LYS A 99 4.04 -25.99 20.44
N LYS A 100 4.67 -25.45 21.49
CA LYS A 100 6.03 -25.83 21.90
C LYS A 100 6.10 -27.29 22.35
N MET A 101 5.26 -27.65 23.32
CA MET A 101 5.37 -28.93 24.02
C MET A 101 4.85 -30.11 23.20
N LEU A 102 3.72 -29.94 22.50
CA LEU A 102 3.05 -31.04 21.79
C LEU A 102 3.50 -31.21 20.34
N ILE A 103 3.95 -30.13 19.69
CA ILE A 103 4.30 -30.16 18.28
C ILE A 103 5.80 -29.97 18.10
N ALA A 104 6.33 -28.81 18.50
CA ALA A 104 7.70 -28.43 18.19
C ALA A 104 8.74 -29.41 18.75
N ASN A 105 8.59 -29.82 20.01
CA ASN A 105 9.51 -30.79 20.63
C ASN A 105 9.42 -32.17 19.97
N THR A 106 8.21 -32.61 19.58
CA THR A 106 8.00 -33.92 18.94
C THR A 106 8.64 -33.98 17.56
N VAL A 107 8.39 -32.98 16.70
CA VAL A 107 9.01 -32.94 15.37
C VAL A 107 10.49 -32.58 15.45
N GLY A 108 10.91 -31.82 16.47
CA GLY A 108 12.31 -31.50 16.72
C GLY A 108 13.15 -32.72 17.07
N ALA A 109 12.63 -33.63 17.91
CA ALA A 109 13.32 -34.89 18.21
C ALA A 109 13.60 -35.73 16.95
N VAL A 110 12.67 -35.73 15.99
CA VAL A 110 12.85 -36.39 14.68
C VAL A 110 13.92 -35.68 13.85
N ALA A 111 13.87 -34.34 13.78
CA ALA A 111 14.87 -33.54 13.07
C ALA A 111 16.29 -33.76 13.62
N ASP A 112 16.44 -33.71 14.94
CA ASP A 112 17.72 -33.90 15.63
C ASP A 112 18.28 -35.31 15.39
N THR A 113 17.42 -36.34 15.41
CA THR A 113 17.82 -37.72 15.10
C THR A 113 18.36 -37.83 13.67
N ILE A 114 17.68 -37.21 12.70
CA ILE A 114 18.10 -37.27 11.29
C ILE A 114 19.37 -36.46 11.05
N PHE A 115 19.49 -35.26 11.63
CA PHE A 115 20.66 -34.40 11.43
C PHE A 115 21.93 -34.91 12.13
N THR A 116 21.80 -35.87 13.06
CA THR A 116 22.94 -36.54 13.70
C THR A 116 23.34 -37.85 13.02
N LEU A 117 22.61 -38.29 11.98
CA LEU A 117 23.00 -39.48 11.22
C LEU A 117 24.35 -39.26 10.52
N PRO A 118 25.25 -40.26 10.53
CA PRO A 118 26.43 -40.25 9.68
C PRO A 118 26.03 -40.08 8.21
N LEU A 119 26.81 -39.32 7.43
CA LEU A 119 26.51 -39.04 6.02
C LEU A 119 26.31 -40.31 5.18
N GLU A 120 26.99 -41.40 5.54
CA GLU A 120 26.89 -42.72 4.92
C GLU A 120 25.50 -43.35 5.04
N LYS A 121 24.74 -42.96 6.08
CA LYS A 121 23.41 -43.48 6.41
C LYS A 121 22.29 -42.48 6.05
N LEU A 122 22.64 -41.28 5.58
CA LEU A 122 21.68 -40.25 5.21
C LEU A 122 21.26 -40.44 3.75
N ASP A 123 20.16 -41.16 3.55
CA ASP A 123 19.54 -41.23 2.22
C ASP A 123 18.67 -40.01 1.92
N VAL A 124 18.23 -39.90 0.66
CA VAL A 124 17.40 -38.79 0.17
C VAL A 124 16.07 -38.68 0.94
N SER A 125 15.48 -39.81 1.35
CA SER A 125 14.20 -39.81 2.05
C SER A 125 14.33 -39.24 3.46
N HIS A 126 15.35 -39.66 4.21
CA HIS A 126 15.67 -39.14 5.52
C HIS A 126 15.99 -37.65 5.45
N ALA A 127 16.78 -37.21 4.46
CA ALA A 127 17.10 -35.80 4.27
C ALA A 127 15.84 -34.93 4.10
N TRP A 128 14.87 -35.37 3.29
CA TRP A 128 13.59 -34.65 3.12
C TRP A 128 12.75 -34.65 4.38
N VAL A 129 12.67 -35.77 5.11
CA VAL A 129 11.95 -35.83 6.38
C VAL A 129 12.57 -34.88 7.38
N GLY A 130 13.90 -34.90 7.54
CA GLY A 130 14.62 -34.01 8.46
C GLY A 130 14.41 -32.54 8.12
N LEU A 131 14.43 -32.17 6.84
CA LEU A 131 14.15 -30.81 6.39
C LEU A 131 12.71 -30.38 6.74
N LEU A 132 11.72 -31.23 6.49
CA LEU A 132 10.31 -30.95 6.77
C LEU A 132 10.04 -30.85 8.27
N THR A 133 10.56 -31.79 9.07
CA THR A 133 10.37 -31.77 10.53
C THR A 133 11.09 -30.58 11.17
N TYR A 134 12.28 -30.22 10.71
CA TYR A 134 12.98 -29.01 11.15
C TYR A 134 12.20 -27.74 10.77
N THR A 135 11.62 -27.69 9.57
CA THR A 135 10.77 -26.57 9.13
C THR A 135 9.57 -26.39 10.06
N LEU A 136 8.92 -27.48 10.47
CA LEU A 136 7.82 -27.41 11.44
C LEU A 136 8.33 -27.05 12.84
N GLN A 137 9.46 -27.63 13.28
CA GLN A 137 10.07 -27.35 14.56
C GLN A 137 10.33 -25.85 14.72
N ILE A 138 11.10 -25.25 13.82
CA ILE A 138 11.49 -23.83 13.94
C ILE A 138 10.26 -22.92 13.97
N TYR A 139 9.21 -23.23 13.22
CA TYR A 139 7.97 -22.47 13.23
C TYR A 139 7.19 -22.62 14.53
N PHE A 140 6.87 -23.84 14.95
CA PHE A 140 6.05 -24.06 16.15
C PHE A 140 6.79 -23.72 17.44
N ASP A 141 8.10 -23.88 17.45
CA ASP A 141 8.94 -23.48 18.56
C ASP A 141 8.88 -21.96 18.75
N PHE A 142 9.22 -21.23 17.69
CA PHE A 142 9.33 -19.78 17.80
C PHE A 142 7.97 -19.08 17.89
N SER A 143 6.97 -19.57 17.16
CA SER A 143 5.59 -19.08 17.31
C SER A 143 5.00 -19.44 18.68
N GLY A 144 5.38 -20.60 19.25
CA GLY A 144 5.00 -20.99 20.60
C GLY A 144 5.54 -20.03 21.66
N TYR A 145 6.84 -19.71 21.62
CA TYR A 145 7.46 -18.71 22.49
C TYR A 145 6.86 -17.31 22.30
N SER A 146 6.62 -16.89 21.05
CA SER A 146 5.99 -15.60 20.77
C SER A 146 4.57 -15.52 21.34
N ASP A 147 3.77 -16.56 21.19
CA ASP A 147 2.41 -16.62 21.74
C ASP A 147 2.41 -16.62 23.28
N MET A 148 3.35 -17.32 23.91
CA MET A 148 3.54 -17.27 25.37
C MET A 148 3.91 -15.85 25.84
N ALA A 149 4.84 -15.19 25.15
CA ALA A 149 5.25 -13.82 25.45
C ALA A 149 4.08 -12.83 25.32
N ILE A 150 3.32 -12.93 24.22
CA ILE A 150 2.12 -12.09 23.98
C ILE A 150 1.06 -12.37 25.04
N GLY A 151 0.81 -13.64 25.37
CA GLY A 151 -0.16 -14.04 26.39
C GLY A 151 0.18 -13.46 27.77
N LEU A 152 1.44 -13.56 28.19
CA LEU A 152 1.92 -12.98 29.45
C LEU A 152 1.82 -11.46 29.44
N ALA A 153 2.27 -10.79 28.37
CA ALA A 153 2.14 -9.35 28.25
C ALA A 153 0.69 -8.89 28.40
N HIS A 154 -0.23 -9.62 27.75
CA HIS A 154 -1.66 -9.33 27.78
C HIS A 154 -2.26 -9.51 29.19
N MET A 155 -1.79 -10.49 29.97
CA MET A 155 -2.15 -10.64 31.39
C MET A 155 -1.71 -9.44 32.24
N PHE A 156 -0.57 -8.82 31.91
CA PHE A 156 -0.08 -7.59 32.56
C PHE A 156 -0.71 -6.31 31.99
N GLY A 157 -1.66 -6.43 31.07
CA GLY A 157 -2.34 -5.29 30.44
C GLY A 157 -1.51 -4.59 29.36
N ILE A 158 -0.49 -5.25 28.81
CA ILE A 158 0.34 -4.74 27.70
C ILE A 158 0.05 -5.56 26.44
N ARG A 159 -0.29 -4.88 25.36
CA ARG A 159 -0.62 -5.50 24.08
C ARG A 159 0.60 -5.48 23.16
N PHE A 160 1.11 -6.67 22.85
CA PHE A 160 2.17 -6.87 21.88
C PHE A 160 1.61 -7.21 20.50
N LEU A 161 2.39 -6.87 19.47
CA LEU A 161 2.08 -7.24 18.10
C LEU A 161 2.33 -8.73 17.88
N GLU A 162 1.50 -9.34 17.04
CA GLU A 162 1.67 -10.73 16.62
C GLU A 162 2.97 -10.90 15.84
N ASN A 163 3.70 -11.98 16.13
CA ASN A 163 4.97 -12.25 15.48
C ASN A 163 4.85 -13.21 14.29
N PHE A 164 3.76 -13.99 14.23
CA PHE A 164 3.51 -14.96 13.16
C PHE A 164 2.06 -14.92 12.69
N ASN A 165 1.84 -15.01 11.37
CA ASN A 165 0.50 -15.02 10.78
C ASN A 165 0.41 -15.99 9.59
N TYR A 166 0.32 -17.29 9.89
CA TYR A 166 0.25 -18.38 8.90
C TYR A 166 1.27 -18.23 7.75
N PRO A 167 2.58 -18.20 8.03
CA PRO A 167 3.60 -17.87 7.03
C PRO A 167 3.67 -18.86 5.86
N TYR A 168 3.38 -20.15 6.08
CA TYR A 168 3.51 -21.17 5.04
C TYR A 168 2.38 -21.18 4.00
N VAL A 169 1.31 -20.40 4.19
CA VAL A 169 0.27 -20.22 3.14
C VAL A 169 0.57 -19.04 2.20
N SER A 170 1.73 -18.40 2.38
CA SER A 170 2.15 -17.25 1.57
C SER A 170 2.33 -17.63 0.11
N ARG A 171 1.88 -16.74 -0.78
CA ARG A 171 1.98 -16.92 -2.25
C ARG A 171 3.22 -16.24 -2.85
N SER A 172 4.00 -15.54 -2.02
CA SER A 172 5.26 -14.91 -2.41
C SER A 172 6.21 -14.80 -1.21
N ILE A 173 7.51 -14.66 -1.48
CA ILE A 173 8.51 -14.46 -0.42
C ILE A 173 8.27 -13.15 0.35
N ARG A 174 7.78 -12.12 -0.32
CA ARG A 174 7.42 -10.84 0.30
C ARG A 174 6.26 -11.00 1.27
N GLU A 175 5.26 -11.78 0.91
CA GLU A 175 4.15 -12.12 1.80
C GLU A 175 4.63 -12.98 2.98
N PHE A 176 5.53 -13.93 2.74
CA PHE A 176 6.15 -14.75 3.78
C PHE A 176 6.81 -13.87 4.86
N TRP A 177 7.65 -12.91 4.47
CA TRP A 177 8.31 -12.00 5.42
C TRP A 177 7.38 -11.02 6.13
N ARG A 178 6.16 -10.81 5.61
CA ARG A 178 5.09 -10.07 6.31
C ARG A 178 4.30 -10.91 7.30
N ARG A 179 4.55 -12.23 7.33
CA ARG A 179 3.85 -13.22 8.15
C ARG A 179 4.78 -14.02 9.06
N TRP A 180 6.09 -13.97 8.81
CA TRP A 180 7.14 -14.63 9.56
C TRP A 180 7.96 -13.60 10.34
N HIS A 181 8.15 -13.84 11.64
CA HIS A 181 8.93 -12.99 12.53
C HIS A 181 8.65 -11.49 12.32
N ILE A 182 7.36 -11.15 12.33
CA ILE A 182 6.81 -9.85 11.91
C ILE A 182 7.48 -8.70 12.66
N SER A 183 7.77 -8.86 13.96
CA SER A 183 8.42 -7.82 14.76
C SER A 183 9.81 -7.47 14.24
N LEU A 184 10.63 -8.48 13.91
CA LEU A 184 11.97 -8.30 13.35
C LEU A 184 11.90 -7.69 11.95
N SER A 185 11.02 -8.22 11.11
CA SER A 185 10.79 -7.72 9.75
C SER A 185 10.36 -6.24 9.76
N ASN A 186 9.47 -5.86 10.68
CA ASN A 186 9.05 -4.47 10.89
C ASN A 186 10.21 -3.61 11.40
N TRP A 187 10.99 -4.10 12.35
CA TRP A 187 12.14 -3.38 12.90
C TRP A 187 13.15 -3.05 11.80
N PHE A 188 13.59 -4.05 11.02
CA PHE A 188 14.51 -3.83 9.91
C PHE A 188 13.92 -2.95 8.82
N ARG A 189 12.61 -3.07 8.54
CA ARG A 189 11.94 -2.20 7.57
C ARG A 189 11.99 -0.74 8.02
N ASP A 190 11.58 -0.46 9.25
CA ASP A 190 11.29 0.90 9.69
C ASP A 190 12.56 1.65 10.13
N TYR A 191 13.51 0.94 10.74
CA TYR A 191 14.76 1.54 11.24
C TYR A 191 15.91 1.49 10.23
N LEU A 192 15.98 0.47 9.38
CA LEU A 192 17.07 0.31 8.42
C LEU A 192 16.62 0.60 6.98
N TYR A 193 15.66 -0.16 6.44
CA TYR A 193 15.29 -0.08 5.03
C TYR A 193 14.73 1.30 4.62
N ILE A 194 13.81 1.86 5.42
CA ILE A 194 13.24 3.20 5.17
C ILE A 194 14.32 4.29 5.30
N SER A 195 15.23 4.17 6.26
CA SER A 195 16.38 5.07 6.44
C SER A 195 17.32 5.07 5.22
N LEU A 196 17.45 3.93 4.54
CA LEU A 196 18.23 3.80 3.30
C LEU A 196 17.51 4.36 2.06
N GLY A 197 16.32 4.94 2.22
CA GLY A 197 15.51 5.53 1.15
C GLY A 197 14.25 4.72 0.80
N GLY A 198 14.11 3.51 1.32
CA GLY A 198 12.96 2.64 1.06
C GLY A 198 12.70 2.45 -0.44
N ASN A 199 11.44 2.61 -0.87
CA ASN A 199 11.04 2.51 -2.28
C ASN A 199 11.13 3.84 -3.04
N ARG A 200 11.67 4.91 -2.44
CA ARG A 200 11.74 6.26 -3.04
C ARG A 200 13.03 6.49 -3.85
N VAL A 201 13.87 5.47 -3.95
CA VAL A 201 15.15 5.49 -4.67
C VAL A 201 15.07 4.65 -5.94
N SER A 202 16.09 4.75 -6.80
CA SER A 202 16.14 3.95 -8.02
C SER A 202 16.07 2.44 -7.74
N GLU A 203 15.55 1.68 -8.70
CA GLU A 203 15.34 0.23 -8.56
C GLU A 203 16.61 -0.52 -8.15
N ARG A 204 17.75 -0.19 -8.77
CA ARG A 204 19.07 -0.74 -8.38
C ARG A 204 19.41 -0.48 -6.91
N ARG A 205 19.07 0.71 -6.38
CA ARG A 205 19.32 1.06 -4.98
C ARG A 205 18.36 0.34 -4.04
N VAL A 206 17.11 0.13 -4.45
CA VAL A 206 16.15 -0.71 -3.71
C VAL A 206 16.73 -2.12 -3.51
N TYR A 207 17.25 -2.74 -4.56
CA TYR A 207 17.85 -4.08 -4.46
C TYR A 207 19.08 -4.12 -3.55
N LEU A 208 19.97 -3.13 -3.66
CA LEU A 208 21.12 -3.02 -2.75
C LEU A 208 20.67 -2.84 -1.29
N ASN A 209 19.64 -2.04 -1.05
CA ASN A 209 19.09 -1.84 0.29
C ASN A 209 18.49 -3.15 0.85
N LEU A 210 17.74 -3.90 0.05
CA LEU A 210 17.19 -5.21 0.45
C LEU A 210 18.31 -6.22 0.75
N LEU A 211 19.33 -6.28 -0.09
CA LEU A 211 20.50 -7.13 0.13
C LEU A 211 21.20 -6.78 1.45
N THR A 212 21.43 -5.50 1.71
CA THR A 212 22.03 -5.02 2.96
C THR A 212 21.18 -5.40 4.16
N VAL A 213 19.85 -5.21 4.10
CA VAL A 213 18.93 -5.56 5.17
C VAL A 213 18.99 -7.05 5.49
N PHE A 214 18.90 -7.92 4.49
CA PHE A 214 18.93 -9.37 4.72
C PHE A 214 20.31 -9.88 5.12
N LEU A 215 21.40 -9.29 4.63
CA LEU A 215 22.76 -9.60 5.09
C LEU A 215 22.95 -9.26 6.56
N LEU A 216 22.54 -8.07 6.98
CA LEU A 216 22.61 -7.65 8.38
C LEU A 216 21.68 -8.49 9.26
N CYS A 217 20.51 -8.87 8.76
CA CYS A 217 19.61 -9.81 9.43
C CYS A 217 20.25 -11.20 9.59
N GLY A 218 20.94 -11.70 8.57
CA GLY A 218 21.69 -12.96 8.66
C GLY A 218 22.82 -12.86 9.68
N LEU A 219 23.66 -11.84 9.59
CA LEU A 219 24.76 -11.61 10.55
C LEU A 219 24.27 -11.46 11.99
N TRP A 220 23.09 -10.87 12.19
CA TRP A 220 22.43 -10.79 13.48
C TRP A 220 22.09 -12.17 14.06
N HIS A 221 21.65 -13.12 13.24
CA HIS A 221 21.38 -14.49 13.69
C HIS A 221 22.65 -15.26 14.10
N GLY A 222 23.80 -14.93 13.51
CA GLY A 222 25.09 -15.43 13.97
C GLY A 222 26.23 -15.23 12.99
N ALA A 223 27.45 -15.20 13.52
CA ALA A 223 28.68 -15.10 12.75
C ALA A 223 29.11 -16.45 12.12
N SER A 224 28.21 -17.08 11.36
CA SER A 224 28.49 -18.32 10.63
C SER A 224 28.26 -18.15 9.14
N TRP A 225 28.92 -19.00 8.35
CA TRP A 225 28.77 -18.95 6.89
C TRP A 225 27.35 -19.29 6.43
N ASN A 226 26.65 -20.13 7.18
CA ASN A 226 25.27 -20.49 6.92
C ASN A 226 24.36 -19.25 6.97
N PHE A 227 24.51 -18.40 7.99
CA PHE A 227 23.68 -17.20 8.13
C PHE A 227 24.01 -16.11 7.11
N PHE A 228 25.28 -15.98 6.73
CA PHE A 228 25.65 -15.08 5.64
C PHE A 228 25.06 -15.53 4.30
N MET A 229 25.18 -16.81 3.97
CA MET A 229 24.62 -17.38 2.74
C MET A 229 23.09 -17.28 2.75
N TRP A 230 22.47 -17.50 3.90
CA TRP A 230 21.03 -17.29 4.10
C TRP A 230 20.61 -15.84 3.84
N GLY A 231 21.37 -14.86 4.35
CA GLY A 231 21.14 -13.44 4.12
C GLY A 231 21.31 -13.05 2.64
N LEU A 232 22.35 -13.56 1.98
CA LEU A 232 22.54 -13.40 0.53
C LEU A 232 21.39 -13.98 -0.27
N PHE A 233 20.97 -15.20 0.09
CA PHE A 233 19.88 -15.90 -0.58
C PHE A 233 18.60 -15.09 -0.51
N HIS A 234 18.16 -14.67 0.68
CA HIS A 234 16.93 -13.89 0.82
C HIS A 234 17.04 -12.47 0.24
N GLY A 235 18.20 -11.82 0.36
CA GLY A 235 18.44 -10.49 -0.21
C GLY A 235 18.42 -10.48 -1.75
N LYS A 236 18.79 -11.59 -2.39
CA LYS A 236 18.74 -11.76 -3.84
C LYS A 236 17.53 -12.55 -4.32
N PHE A 237 16.72 -13.15 -3.44
CA PHE A 237 15.71 -14.12 -3.83
C PHE A 237 14.72 -13.58 -4.84
N ASP A 238 14.21 -12.36 -4.64
CA ASP A 238 13.28 -11.74 -5.60
C ASP A 238 13.94 -11.54 -6.98
N LEU A 239 15.18 -11.06 -7.04
CA LEU A 239 15.94 -10.94 -8.30
C LEU A 239 16.22 -12.31 -8.91
N PHE A 240 16.70 -13.26 -8.12
CA PHE A 240 17.04 -14.61 -8.55
C PHE A 240 15.80 -15.32 -9.11
N TYR A 241 14.67 -15.27 -8.41
CA TYR A 241 13.43 -15.89 -8.86
C TYR A 241 12.81 -15.15 -10.06
N ASN A 242 12.84 -13.82 -10.09
CA ASN A 242 12.29 -13.05 -11.22
C ASN A 242 13.14 -13.21 -12.50
N ASP A 243 14.46 -13.32 -12.39
CA ASP A 243 15.38 -13.38 -13.54
C ASP A 243 15.74 -14.81 -13.97
N ASN A 244 15.79 -15.78 -13.05
CA ASN A 244 16.24 -17.15 -13.33
C ASN A 244 15.10 -18.16 -13.50
N PHE A 245 13.85 -17.78 -13.20
CA PHE A 245 12.72 -18.62 -13.58
C PHE A 245 12.44 -18.43 -15.07
N GLY A 246 13.15 -19.20 -15.88
CA GLY A 246 12.99 -19.23 -17.33
C GLY A 246 11.51 -19.36 -17.72
N PHE A 247 11.10 -18.65 -18.76
CA PHE A 247 9.71 -18.60 -19.24
C PHE A 247 8.71 -17.99 -18.24
N ARG A 248 9.08 -17.40 -17.10
CA ARG A 248 8.14 -16.80 -16.14
C ARG A 248 7.09 -15.90 -16.79
N VAL A 249 7.49 -14.93 -17.61
CA VAL A 249 6.54 -14.03 -18.29
C VAL A 249 5.60 -14.82 -19.20
N ARG A 250 6.11 -15.84 -19.89
CA ARG A 250 5.32 -16.73 -20.75
C ARG A 250 4.42 -17.67 -19.95
N LEU A 251 4.85 -18.14 -18.78
CA LEU A 251 4.09 -19.02 -17.87
C LEU A 251 3.05 -18.24 -17.09
N VAL A 252 3.35 -17.02 -16.64
CA VAL A 252 2.37 -16.10 -16.05
C VAL A 252 1.36 -15.70 -17.11
N ALA A 253 1.79 -15.33 -18.32
CA ALA A 253 0.88 -15.04 -19.43
C ALA A 253 0.06 -16.28 -19.83
N ALA A 254 0.65 -17.47 -19.89
CA ALA A 254 -0.04 -18.72 -20.20
C ALA A 254 -1.01 -19.10 -19.08
N ASN A 255 -0.62 -18.96 -17.81
CA ASN A 255 -1.46 -19.20 -16.65
C ASN A 255 -2.63 -18.22 -16.61
N THR A 256 -2.38 -16.93 -16.86
CA THR A 256 -3.43 -15.90 -16.98
C THR A 256 -4.36 -16.21 -18.15
N ARG A 257 -3.83 -16.57 -19.34
CA ARG A 257 -4.65 -16.98 -20.50
C ARG A 257 -5.48 -18.23 -20.21
N LEU A 258 -4.89 -19.21 -19.52
CA LEU A 258 -5.55 -20.46 -19.14
C LEU A 258 -6.66 -20.19 -18.11
N HIS A 259 -6.38 -19.38 -17.09
CA HIS A 259 -7.37 -19.00 -16.08
C HIS A 259 -8.51 -18.16 -16.68
N ILE A 260 -8.21 -17.23 -17.59
CA ILE A 260 -9.24 -16.50 -18.34
C ILE A 260 -10.07 -17.46 -19.19
N ARG A 261 -9.42 -18.38 -19.91
CA ARG A 261 -10.11 -19.30 -20.83
C ARG A 261 -10.97 -20.33 -20.10
N LEU A 262 -10.49 -20.86 -18.96
CA LEU A 262 -11.18 -21.90 -18.19
C LEU A 262 -12.19 -21.33 -17.19
N PHE A 263 -11.85 -20.22 -16.52
CA PHE A 263 -12.62 -19.70 -15.39
C PHE A 263 -13.12 -18.26 -15.58
N GLY A 264 -12.62 -17.52 -16.57
CA GLY A 264 -12.99 -16.11 -16.77
C GLY A 264 -12.45 -15.17 -15.69
N ILE A 265 -11.46 -15.61 -14.90
CA ILE A 265 -10.92 -14.87 -13.74
C ILE A 265 -9.48 -14.43 -14.01
N LEU A 266 -9.15 -13.18 -13.69
CA LEU A 266 -7.77 -12.70 -13.66
C LEU A 266 -7.07 -13.13 -12.37
N GLY A 267 -5.89 -13.73 -12.47
CA GLY A 267 -5.04 -14.07 -11.32
C GLY A 267 -4.43 -12.87 -10.60
N VAL A 268 -4.57 -11.66 -11.15
CA VAL A 268 -4.10 -10.40 -10.57
C VAL A 268 -5.23 -9.76 -9.77
N ARG A 269 -5.14 -9.81 -8.44
CA ARG A 269 -6.22 -9.32 -7.55
C ARG A 269 -6.59 -7.84 -7.76
N ARG A 270 -5.63 -7.02 -8.19
CA ARG A 270 -5.83 -5.58 -8.39
C ARG A 270 -6.60 -5.20 -9.66
N VAL A 271 -6.76 -6.13 -10.60
CA VAL A 271 -7.43 -5.90 -11.89
C VAL A 271 -8.53 -6.94 -12.08
N VAL A 272 -9.75 -6.47 -12.25
CA VAL A 272 -10.93 -7.30 -12.48
C VAL A 272 -11.30 -7.27 -13.95
N MET A 273 -11.44 -8.46 -14.56
CA MET A 273 -11.91 -8.60 -15.93
C MET A 273 -13.43 -8.55 -15.95
N GLY A 274 -13.95 -7.54 -16.63
CA GLY A 274 -15.36 -7.42 -16.97
C GLY A 274 -15.71 -8.04 -18.31
N LYS A 275 -16.99 -7.95 -18.65
CA LYS A 275 -17.56 -8.42 -19.92
C LYS A 275 -17.00 -7.58 -21.08
N ARG A 276 -16.92 -8.16 -22.28
CA ARG A 276 -16.59 -7.46 -23.54
C ARG A 276 -15.25 -6.67 -23.53
N GLY A 277 -14.25 -7.20 -22.82
CA GLY A 277 -12.89 -6.65 -22.79
C GLY A 277 -12.69 -5.45 -21.85
N TRP A 278 -13.67 -5.15 -20.99
CA TRP A 278 -13.53 -4.11 -19.96
C TRP A 278 -12.65 -4.59 -18.82
N LEU A 279 -11.70 -3.76 -18.39
CA LEU A 279 -10.88 -3.97 -17.19
C LEU A 279 -11.23 -2.93 -16.13
N PHE A 280 -11.29 -3.36 -14.88
CA PHE A 280 -11.60 -2.51 -13.73
C PHE A 280 -10.47 -2.61 -12.70
N ILE A 281 -10.17 -1.50 -12.05
CA ILE A 281 -9.26 -1.48 -10.91
C ILE A 281 -10.01 -1.87 -9.64
N ASN A 282 -9.39 -2.69 -8.81
CA ASN A 282 -9.90 -3.03 -7.48
C ASN A 282 -8.71 -2.96 -6.52
N GLU A 283 -8.56 -1.86 -5.78
CA GLU A 283 -7.47 -1.77 -4.79
C GLU A 283 -7.73 -2.76 -3.64
N ASP A 284 -6.84 -3.73 -3.54
CA ASP A 284 -7.06 -5.03 -2.89
C ASP A 284 -6.88 -4.95 -1.36
N GLU A 285 -8.00 -4.80 -0.65
CA GLU A 285 -8.28 -5.45 0.63
C GLU A 285 -9.80 -5.47 0.80
N GLN A 286 -10.40 -6.56 1.29
CA GLN A 286 -11.87 -6.69 1.46
C GLN A 286 -12.49 -5.55 2.29
N THR A 287 -11.66 -4.82 3.04
CA THR A 287 -12.01 -3.68 3.90
C THR A 287 -11.55 -2.33 3.35
N ASP A 288 -10.80 -2.28 2.26
CA ASP A 288 -10.28 -1.03 1.69
C ASP A 288 -11.35 -0.31 0.87
N PRO A 289 -11.78 0.91 1.27
CA PRO A 289 -12.79 1.69 0.55
C PRO A 289 -12.35 2.14 -0.85
N ARG A 290 -11.06 1.98 -1.20
CA ARG A 290 -10.51 2.29 -2.54
C ARG A 290 -10.85 1.23 -3.59
N GLY A 291 -11.28 0.04 -3.16
CA GLY A 291 -11.81 -1.00 -4.04
C GLY A 291 -13.31 -0.85 -4.30
N PHE A 292 -13.95 -1.92 -4.77
CA PHE A 292 -15.40 -1.90 -5.04
C PHE A 292 -16.26 -1.71 -3.78
N SER A 293 -15.73 -2.00 -2.60
CA SER A 293 -16.46 -1.88 -1.33
C SER A 293 -17.01 -0.48 -1.07
N GLY A 294 -16.27 0.57 -1.47
CA GLY A 294 -16.71 1.97 -1.36
C GLY A 294 -17.82 2.34 -2.35
N TRP A 295 -17.79 1.76 -3.55
CA TRP A 295 -18.84 1.94 -4.56
C TRP A 295 -20.11 1.15 -4.22
N GLN A 296 -19.99 -0.08 -3.75
CA GLN A 296 -21.10 -0.97 -3.38
C GLN A 296 -21.81 -0.56 -2.07
N GLY A 297 -21.21 0.33 -1.28
CA GLY A 297 -21.76 0.77 0.01
C GLY A 297 -21.44 -0.13 1.20
N TYR A 298 -20.49 -1.07 1.07
CA TYR A 298 -20.01 -1.90 2.19
C TYR A 298 -19.15 -1.13 3.20
N ASN A 299 -18.54 -0.03 2.76
CA ASN A 299 -17.70 0.83 3.60
C ASN A 299 -18.18 2.30 3.52
N PRO A 300 -19.28 2.66 4.22
CA PRO A 300 -19.80 4.02 4.23
C PRO A 300 -18.90 4.98 5.03
N TYR A 301 -19.07 6.29 4.84
CA TYR A 301 -18.44 7.27 5.72
C TYR A 301 -19.17 7.31 7.07
N SER A 302 -18.42 7.50 8.15
CA SER A 302 -19.01 8.00 9.39
C SER A 302 -19.30 9.50 9.27
N LEU A 303 -20.24 10.00 10.09
CA LEU A 303 -20.58 11.43 10.12
C LEU A 303 -19.34 12.31 10.40
N ASN A 304 -18.47 11.88 11.31
CA ASN A 304 -17.23 12.60 11.62
C ASN A 304 -16.31 12.69 10.40
N GLN A 305 -16.23 11.63 9.59
CA GLN A 305 -15.42 11.68 8.36
C GLN A 305 -15.98 12.68 7.34
N LEU A 306 -17.31 12.73 7.19
CA LEU A 306 -17.96 13.69 6.30
C LEU A 306 -17.74 15.14 6.78
N MET A 307 -17.89 15.37 8.10
CA MET A 307 -17.61 16.67 8.73
C MET A 307 -16.16 17.11 8.52
N ASP A 308 -15.20 16.21 8.70
CA ASP A 308 -13.77 16.51 8.47
C ASP A 308 -13.51 16.91 7.01
N ILE A 309 -14.07 16.17 6.06
CA ILE A 309 -13.93 16.45 4.63
C ILE A 309 -14.54 17.82 4.30
N GLN A 310 -15.75 18.08 4.79
CA GLN A 310 -16.39 19.38 4.62
C GLN A 310 -15.50 20.50 5.16
N LYS A 311 -15.08 20.41 6.42
CA LYS A 311 -14.28 21.44 7.09
C LYS A 311 -12.98 21.72 6.36
N HIS A 312 -12.32 20.68 5.86
CA HIS A 312 -11.09 20.81 5.08
C HIS A 312 -11.33 21.54 3.76
N LEU A 313 -12.31 21.08 2.96
CA LEU A 313 -12.59 21.67 1.64
C LEU A 313 -13.10 23.12 1.75
N GLU A 314 -13.91 23.42 2.76
CA GLU A 314 -14.32 24.80 3.06
C GLU A 314 -13.14 25.67 3.50
N GLY A 315 -12.23 25.12 4.31
CA GLY A 315 -11.00 25.80 4.71
C GLY A 315 -10.13 26.19 3.51
N GLU A 316 -9.93 25.25 2.59
CA GLU A 316 -9.19 25.51 1.35
C GLU A 316 -9.92 26.51 0.45
N ASN A 317 -11.23 26.36 0.25
CA ASN A 317 -12.04 27.30 -0.51
C ASN A 317 -11.96 28.73 0.05
N ASN A 318 -12.07 28.89 1.37
CA ASN A 318 -11.98 30.18 2.03
C ASN A 318 -10.59 30.81 1.84
N TRP A 319 -9.52 30.01 1.92
CA TRP A 319 -8.15 30.48 1.71
C TRP A 319 -7.93 31.02 0.29
N PHE A 320 -8.39 30.31 -0.74
CA PHE A 320 -8.30 30.79 -2.14
C PHE A 320 -9.21 31.99 -2.40
N THR A 321 -10.42 31.99 -1.84
CA THR A 321 -11.37 33.11 -2.01
C THR A 321 -10.83 34.40 -1.40
N GLN A 322 -10.14 34.33 -0.25
CA GLN A 322 -9.46 35.49 0.36
C GLN A 322 -8.38 36.11 -0.53
N GLN A 323 -7.87 35.36 -1.50
CA GLN A 323 -6.87 35.80 -2.45
C GLN A 323 -7.46 36.17 -3.81
N ASN A 324 -8.80 36.26 -3.89
CA ASN A 324 -9.57 36.54 -5.10
C ASN A 324 -9.35 35.48 -6.22
N VAL A 325 -9.18 34.22 -5.81
CA VAL A 325 -8.96 33.09 -6.72
C VAL A 325 -10.20 32.20 -6.74
N THR A 326 -10.65 31.83 -7.95
CA THR A 326 -11.77 30.90 -8.10
C THR A 326 -11.31 29.48 -7.79
N PHE A 327 -11.91 28.83 -6.80
CA PHE A 327 -11.61 27.45 -6.42
C PHE A 327 -12.75 26.50 -6.81
N LEU A 328 -12.44 25.47 -7.60
CA LEU A 328 -13.39 24.46 -8.04
C LEU A 328 -12.92 23.06 -7.63
N ILE A 329 -13.86 22.19 -7.25
CA ILE A 329 -13.56 20.81 -6.87
C ILE A 329 -14.29 19.85 -7.78
N LEU A 330 -13.54 18.93 -8.39
CA LEU A 330 -14.01 17.92 -9.32
C LEU A 330 -13.64 16.52 -8.82
N PRO A 331 -14.53 15.83 -8.09
CA PRO A 331 -14.33 14.43 -7.74
C PRO A 331 -14.54 13.56 -8.98
N ALA A 332 -13.46 13.06 -9.59
CA ALA A 332 -13.55 12.20 -10.77
C ALA A 332 -14.13 10.84 -10.36
N PRO A 333 -15.21 10.35 -11.01
CA PRO A 333 -15.78 9.06 -10.68
C PRO A 333 -14.88 7.94 -11.19
N ASP A 334 -14.96 6.81 -10.52
CA ASP A 334 -14.34 5.59 -10.97
C ASP A 334 -15.11 4.98 -12.13
N LYS A 335 -14.38 4.18 -12.91
CA LYS A 335 -14.95 3.51 -14.07
C LYS A 335 -16.16 2.63 -13.71
N GLN A 336 -16.13 1.93 -12.57
CA GLN A 336 -17.26 1.11 -12.12
C GLN A 336 -18.53 1.91 -11.87
N SER A 337 -18.42 3.20 -11.51
CA SER A 337 -19.57 4.08 -11.28
C SER A 337 -20.32 4.42 -12.59
N ILE A 338 -19.67 4.27 -13.75
CA ILE A 338 -20.23 4.59 -15.09
C ILE A 338 -20.49 3.34 -15.95
N TYR A 339 -19.74 2.27 -15.71
CA TYR A 339 -19.71 1.06 -16.53
C TYR A 339 -19.98 -0.23 -15.73
N SER A 340 -20.76 -0.13 -14.65
CA SER A 340 -21.11 -1.27 -13.79
C SER A 340 -21.78 -2.42 -14.55
N GLU A 341 -22.46 -2.17 -15.68
CA GLU A 341 -23.09 -3.23 -16.47
C GLU A 341 -22.09 -4.23 -17.08
N TYR A 342 -20.82 -3.83 -17.18
CA TYR A 342 -19.73 -4.69 -17.64
C TYR A 342 -19.00 -5.40 -16.50
N LEU A 343 -19.31 -5.13 -15.23
CA LEU A 343 -18.74 -5.88 -14.12
C LEU A 343 -19.26 -7.34 -14.12
N PRO A 344 -18.44 -8.29 -13.62
CA PRO A 344 -18.92 -9.62 -13.29
C PRO A 344 -20.04 -9.58 -12.26
N TRP A 345 -20.98 -10.53 -12.35
CA TRP A 345 -22.18 -10.57 -11.50
C TRP A 345 -21.85 -10.60 -9.99
N GLN A 346 -20.74 -11.25 -9.60
CA GLN A 346 -20.26 -11.34 -8.23
C GLN A 346 -19.91 -9.98 -7.59
N TYR A 347 -19.70 -8.94 -8.40
CA TYR A 347 -19.44 -7.58 -7.94
C TYR A 347 -20.66 -6.66 -8.12
N GLY A 348 -21.79 -7.16 -8.64
CA GLY A 348 -22.97 -6.36 -8.95
C GLY A 348 -23.83 -5.98 -7.74
N THR A 349 -23.59 -6.58 -6.57
CA THR A 349 -24.39 -6.32 -5.37
C THR A 349 -24.09 -4.93 -4.81
N ILE A 350 -25.12 -4.08 -4.75
CA ILE A 350 -25.09 -2.76 -4.11
C ILE A 350 -25.90 -2.87 -2.83
N VAL A 351 -25.29 -2.56 -1.69
CA VAL A 351 -25.88 -2.67 -0.35
C VAL A 351 -26.32 -1.32 0.20
N GLY A 352 -25.73 -0.22 -0.30
CA GLY A 352 -26.05 1.13 0.14
C GLY A 352 -25.53 2.19 -0.80
N PRO A 353 -25.68 3.49 -0.44
CA PRO A 353 -25.15 4.58 -1.24
C PRO A 353 -23.62 4.48 -1.33
N SER A 354 -23.07 4.73 -2.52
CA SER A 354 -21.61 4.79 -2.68
C SER A 354 -21.02 5.92 -1.82
N ARG A 355 -19.75 5.78 -1.44
CA ARG A 355 -19.01 6.83 -0.72
C ARG A 355 -19.10 8.19 -1.41
N GLN A 356 -18.99 8.22 -2.74
CA GLN A 356 -19.16 9.45 -3.49
C GLN A 356 -20.58 9.99 -3.42
N ALA A 357 -21.62 9.14 -3.55
CA ALA A 357 -23.00 9.59 -3.36
C ALA A 357 -23.20 10.23 -1.98
N GLN A 358 -22.65 9.62 -0.92
CA GLN A 358 -22.71 10.15 0.44
C GLN A 358 -22.06 11.55 0.55
N ILE A 359 -20.87 11.74 -0.02
CA ILE A 359 -20.20 13.06 -0.01
C ILE A 359 -21.03 14.11 -0.75
N PHE A 360 -21.55 13.79 -1.94
CA PHE A 360 -22.34 14.75 -2.72
C PHE A 360 -23.64 15.14 -2.02
N GLU A 361 -24.36 14.17 -1.44
CA GLU A 361 -25.59 14.44 -0.69
C GLU A 361 -25.32 15.24 0.59
N TYR A 362 -24.26 14.87 1.32
CA TYR A 362 -23.85 15.58 2.53
C TYR A 362 -23.43 17.02 2.24
N MET A 363 -22.53 17.24 1.28
CA MET A 363 -22.06 18.58 0.92
C MET A 363 -23.19 19.46 0.40
N LYS A 364 -24.14 18.91 -0.38
CA LYS A 364 -25.31 19.65 -0.86
C LYS A 364 -26.20 20.17 0.27
N SER A 365 -26.28 19.45 1.39
CA SER A 365 -27.13 19.80 2.53
C SER A 365 -26.41 20.60 3.62
N HIS A 366 -25.08 20.48 3.70
CA HIS A 366 -24.30 21.03 4.83
C HIS A 366 -23.28 22.10 4.42
N SER A 367 -23.01 22.30 3.13
CA SER A 367 -22.02 23.27 2.64
C SER A 367 -22.56 24.15 1.52
N LYS A 368 -22.06 25.39 1.46
CA LYS A 368 -22.25 26.28 0.29
C LYS A 368 -21.29 25.94 -0.85
N LEU A 369 -20.23 25.18 -0.56
CA LEU A 369 -19.23 24.76 -1.54
C LEU A 369 -19.83 23.69 -2.46
N GLN A 370 -20.05 24.03 -3.73
CA GLN A 370 -20.64 23.11 -4.69
C GLN A 370 -19.57 22.29 -5.41
N LEU A 371 -19.57 20.98 -5.15
CA LEU A 371 -18.75 20.02 -5.90
C LEU A 371 -19.26 19.86 -7.33
N ILE A 372 -18.36 19.61 -8.28
CA ILE A 372 -18.72 19.35 -9.68
C ILE A 372 -18.98 17.86 -9.88
N ASP A 373 -20.25 17.47 -10.03
CA ASP A 373 -20.64 16.09 -10.37
C ASP A 373 -20.66 15.89 -11.89
N VAL A 374 -19.80 15.02 -12.39
CA VAL A 374 -19.71 14.69 -13.82
C VAL A 374 -20.41 13.38 -14.18
N ARG A 375 -20.92 12.61 -13.22
CA ARG A 375 -21.48 11.25 -13.46
C ARG A 375 -22.62 11.28 -14.47
N GLN A 376 -23.58 12.19 -14.26
CA GLN A 376 -24.74 12.31 -15.14
C GLN A 376 -24.33 12.75 -16.56
N ALA A 377 -23.34 13.64 -16.67
CA ALA A 377 -22.79 14.06 -17.96
C ALA A 377 -22.14 12.86 -18.69
N LEU A 378 -21.32 12.07 -17.98
CA LEU A 378 -20.68 10.87 -18.53
C LEU A 378 -21.69 9.81 -18.98
N LEU A 379 -22.72 9.54 -18.16
CA LEU A 379 -23.79 8.61 -18.50
C LEU A 379 -24.61 9.07 -19.71
N THR A 380 -24.82 10.38 -19.85
CA THR A 380 -25.54 10.98 -20.97
C THR A 380 -24.70 10.91 -22.24
N ALA A 381 -23.42 11.29 -22.18
CA ALA A 381 -22.48 11.25 -23.30
C ALA A 381 -22.32 9.84 -23.89
N LYS A 382 -22.30 8.81 -23.03
CA LYS A 382 -22.29 7.40 -23.43
C LYS A 382 -23.46 7.03 -24.35
N LYS A 383 -24.65 7.58 -24.08
CA LYS A 383 -25.87 7.36 -24.88
C LYS A 383 -25.91 8.26 -26.11
N GLN A 384 -25.57 9.54 -25.94
CA GLN A 384 -25.70 10.58 -26.97
C GLN A 384 -24.71 10.42 -28.11
N TYR A 385 -23.42 10.18 -27.80
CA TYR A 385 -22.36 10.14 -28.83
C TYR A 385 -22.06 8.72 -29.33
N GLY A 386 -22.61 7.69 -28.68
CA GLY A 386 -22.27 6.29 -28.97
C GLY A 386 -20.78 5.99 -28.79
N LEU A 387 -20.09 6.76 -27.93
CA LEU A 387 -18.68 6.59 -27.60
C LEU A 387 -18.53 6.19 -26.14
N TYR A 388 -17.46 5.44 -25.84
CA TYR A 388 -17.06 5.24 -24.46
C TYR A 388 -16.45 6.52 -23.90
N THR A 389 -16.73 6.82 -22.63
CA THR A 389 -16.12 7.93 -21.88
C THR A 389 -14.88 7.49 -21.13
N TYR A 390 -14.61 6.18 -21.05
CA TYR A 390 -13.41 5.59 -20.47
C TYR A 390 -12.75 4.65 -21.47
N PHE A 391 -11.44 4.50 -21.32
CA PHE A 391 -10.72 3.41 -21.96
C PHE A 391 -11.15 2.08 -21.33
N LYS A 392 -11.31 1.03 -22.14
CA LYS A 392 -11.66 -0.31 -21.66
C LYS A 392 -10.54 -0.89 -20.82
N THR A 393 -9.31 -0.74 -21.28
CA THR A 393 -8.12 -1.41 -20.74
C THR A 393 -7.27 -0.56 -19.79
N ASP A 394 -7.71 0.68 -19.51
CA ASP A 394 -6.98 1.65 -18.69
C ASP A 394 -7.88 2.22 -17.57
N SER A 395 -7.36 2.51 -16.39
CA SER A 395 -8.16 3.00 -15.25
C SER A 395 -8.79 4.38 -15.46
N HIS A 396 -8.31 5.16 -16.43
CA HIS A 396 -8.70 6.54 -16.68
C HIS A 396 -9.89 6.71 -17.63
N TRP A 397 -10.55 7.86 -17.56
CA TRP A 397 -11.40 8.31 -18.66
C TRP A 397 -10.58 8.53 -19.94
N ASN A 398 -11.23 8.58 -21.09
CA ASN A 398 -10.60 9.01 -22.34
C ASN A 398 -10.93 10.48 -22.62
N ASN A 399 -10.51 11.00 -23.78
CA ASN A 399 -10.83 12.38 -24.20
C ASN A 399 -12.34 12.68 -24.28
N VAL A 400 -13.22 11.69 -24.48
CA VAL A 400 -14.68 11.91 -24.43
C VAL A 400 -15.12 12.21 -22.98
N GLY A 401 -14.65 11.40 -22.02
CA GLY A 401 -14.95 11.63 -20.60
C GLY A 401 -14.32 12.91 -20.07
N ALA A 402 -13.08 13.21 -20.47
CA ALA A 402 -12.42 14.47 -20.15
C ALA A 402 -13.17 15.68 -20.73
N PHE A 403 -13.71 15.58 -21.95
CA PHE A 403 -14.56 16.63 -22.52
C PHE A 403 -15.84 16.86 -21.69
N CYS A 404 -16.48 15.80 -21.19
CA CYS A 404 -17.64 15.93 -20.29
C CYS A 404 -17.28 16.66 -18.98
N ALA A 405 -16.11 16.36 -18.41
CA ALA A 405 -15.61 17.04 -17.22
C ALA A 405 -15.27 18.52 -17.52
N TYR A 406 -14.64 18.78 -18.68
CA TYR A 406 -14.39 20.13 -19.18
C TYR A 406 -15.69 20.94 -19.30
N GLU A 407 -16.74 20.41 -19.92
CA GLU A 407 -18.03 21.11 -20.03
C GLU A 407 -18.63 21.42 -18.65
N ALA A 408 -18.53 20.49 -17.70
CA ALA A 408 -19.00 20.70 -16.34
C ALA A 408 -18.21 21.79 -15.61
N ILE A 409 -16.89 21.86 -15.81
CA ILE A 409 -16.04 22.94 -15.29
C ILE A 409 -16.42 24.28 -15.95
N MET A 410 -16.57 24.31 -17.27
CA MET A 410 -16.91 25.54 -18.00
C MET A 410 -18.26 26.10 -17.58
N LYS A 411 -19.26 25.26 -17.29
CA LYS A 411 -20.54 25.71 -16.71
C LYS A 411 -20.37 26.49 -15.40
N ARG A 412 -19.37 26.13 -14.58
CA ARG A 412 -19.04 26.88 -13.35
C ARG A 412 -18.25 28.14 -13.66
N LEU A 413 -17.25 28.04 -14.54
CA LEU A 413 -16.42 29.18 -14.91
C LEU A 413 -17.19 30.28 -15.63
N LEU A 414 -18.19 29.96 -16.46
CA LEU A 414 -19.00 30.94 -17.18
C LEU A 414 -19.82 31.85 -16.24
N VAL A 415 -20.11 31.41 -15.01
CA VAL A 415 -20.75 32.26 -14.00
C VAL A 415 -19.82 33.39 -13.56
N VAL A 416 -18.51 33.12 -13.49
CA VAL A 416 -17.48 34.06 -13.04
C VAL A 416 -16.86 34.82 -14.23
N TYR A 417 -16.76 34.15 -15.38
CA TYR A 417 -16.12 34.60 -16.61
C TYR A 417 -17.05 34.37 -17.81
N PRO A 418 -18.15 35.14 -17.93
CA PRO A 418 -19.17 34.97 -18.97
C PRO A 418 -18.63 35.20 -20.39
N GLN A 419 -17.46 35.82 -20.51
CA GLN A 419 -16.80 36.08 -21.77
C GLN A 419 -16.13 34.85 -22.42
N PHE A 420 -15.98 33.74 -21.68
CA PHE A 420 -15.39 32.52 -22.24
C PHE A 420 -16.32 31.88 -23.30
N VAL A 421 -15.72 31.30 -24.34
CA VAL A 421 -16.45 30.63 -25.44
C VAL A 421 -16.05 29.15 -25.46
N PRO A 422 -16.77 28.27 -24.75
CA PRO A 422 -16.40 26.86 -24.60
C PRO A 422 -16.20 26.14 -25.93
N HIS A 423 -15.37 25.09 -25.92
CA HIS A 423 -15.32 24.15 -27.03
C HIS A 423 -16.63 23.39 -27.16
N ARG A 424 -17.01 23.07 -28.39
CA ARG A 424 -18.15 22.21 -28.69
C ARG A 424 -17.66 20.84 -29.13
N PHE A 425 -18.52 19.83 -29.01
CA PHE A 425 -18.17 18.47 -29.42
C PHE A 425 -17.78 18.39 -30.91
N GLU A 426 -18.38 19.24 -31.75
CA GLU A 426 -18.09 19.35 -33.18
C GLU A 426 -16.68 19.86 -33.48
N ASP A 427 -15.98 20.45 -32.51
CA ASP A 427 -14.59 20.88 -32.65
C ASP A 427 -13.61 19.67 -32.64
N PHE A 428 -14.12 18.46 -32.43
CA PHE A 428 -13.35 17.22 -32.34
C PHE A 428 -13.74 16.20 -33.42
N VAL A 429 -12.83 15.26 -33.66
CA VAL A 429 -13.07 14.04 -34.45
C VAL A 429 -13.06 12.86 -33.50
N ALA A 430 -14.08 12.00 -33.60
CA ALA A 430 -14.13 10.76 -32.86
C ALA A 430 -13.28 9.69 -33.55
N ASP A 431 -12.35 9.10 -32.81
CA ASP A 431 -11.59 7.93 -33.23
C ASP A 431 -12.05 6.73 -32.39
N ARG A 432 -12.46 5.64 -33.06
CA ARG A 432 -12.98 4.41 -32.46
C ARG A 432 -12.02 3.23 -32.60
N ASN A 433 -10.89 3.44 -33.27
CA ASN A 433 -9.97 2.39 -33.68
C ASN A 433 -8.58 2.56 -33.03
N LEU A 434 -8.51 3.33 -31.94
CA LEU A 434 -7.26 3.52 -31.23
C LEU A 434 -6.78 2.17 -30.67
N LYS A 435 -5.60 1.74 -31.11
CA LYS A 435 -4.87 0.64 -30.50
C LYS A 435 -3.92 1.21 -29.47
N ARG A 436 -4.22 0.98 -28.19
CA ARG A 436 -3.40 1.41 -27.07
C ARG A 436 -3.39 0.32 -26.01
N GLU A 437 -2.23 0.16 -25.37
CA GLU A 437 -2.10 -0.67 -24.18
C GLU A 437 -2.34 0.18 -22.92
N GLY A 438 -3.44 -0.07 -22.22
CA GLY A 438 -3.81 0.63 -20.98
C GLY A 438 -3.01 0.17 -19.75
N ASP A 439 -3.01 1.00 -18.70
CA ASP A 439 -2.32 0.69 -17.44
C ASP A 439 -2.79 -0.62 -16.78
N LEU A 440 -4.10 -0.91 -16.78
CA LEU A 440 -4.66 -2.14 -16.22
C LEU A 440 -4.26 -3.37 -17.05
N ALA A 441 -4.20 -3.25 -18.37
CA ALA A 441 -3.70 -4.32 -19.23
C ALA A 441 -2.23 -4.64 -18.95
N LYS A 442 -1.38 -3.62 -18.76
CA LYS A 442 0.02 -3.78 -18.37
C LYS A 442 0.16 -4.43 -17.00
N MET A 443 -0.62 -3.98 -16.01
CA MET A 443 -0.65 -4.56 -14.67
C MET A 443 -1.06 -6.04 -14.68
N ALA A 444 -1.97 -6.41 -15.58
CA ALA A 444 -2.44 -7.78 -15.75
C ALA A 444 -1.63 -8.62 -16.75
N ASN A 445 -0.61 -8.02 -17.40
CA ASN A 445 0.20 -8.62 -18.46
C ASN A 445 -0.67 -9.25 -19.59
N LEU A 446 -1.66 -8.49 -20.06
CA LEU A 446 -2.62 -8.92 -21.08
C LEU A 446 -2.26 -8.36 -22.45
N ASP A 447 -2.26 -9.22 -23.46
CA ASP A 447 -2.26 -8.76 -24.85
C ASP A 447 -3.65 -8.25 -25.23
N VAL A 448 -3.76 -6.94 -25.33
CA VAL A 448 -4.99 -6.22 -25.68
C VAL A 448 -4.92 -5.57 -27.06
N SER A 449 -4.00 -6.00 -27.92
CA SER A 449 -3.82 -5.45 -29.28
C SER A 449 -5.05 -5.55 -30.18
N HIS A 450 -5.98 -6.45 -29.84
CA HIS A 450 -7.26 -6.66 -30.51
C HIS A 450 -8.40 -5.81 -29.96
N ILE A 451 -8.22 -5.14 -28.80
CA ILE A 451 -9.23 -4.27 -28.19
C ILE A 451 -9.10 -2.87 -28.80
N LEU A 452 -10.20 -2.39 -29.39
CA LEU A 452 -10.29 -1.04 -29.93
C LEU A 452 -10.81 -0.07 -28.87
N GLU A 453 -10.08 1.01 -28.68
CA GLU A 453 -10.38 2.09 -27.74
C GLU A 453 -11.00 3.30 -28.46
N HIS A 454 -11.77 4.09 -27.72
CA HIS A 454 -12.37 5.32 -28.24
C HIS A 454 -11.64 6.55 -27.70
N GLN A 455 -11.56 7.62 -28.49
CA GLN A 455 -11.08 8.93 -28.07
C GLN A 455 -11.68 10.07 -28.92
N LEU A 456 -11.59 11.30 -28.41
CA LEU A 456 -11.71 12.52 -29.20
C LEU A 456 -10.32 13.04 -29.54
N VAL A 457 -10.18 13.53 -30.76
CA VAL A 457 -8.97 14.20 -31.25
C VAL A 457 -9.35 15.61 -31.70
N PRO A 458 -8.67 16.68 -31.22
CA PRO A 458 -8.90 18.05 -31.68
C PRO A 458 -8.79 18.17 -33.20
N LYS A 459 -9.71 18.89 -33.84
CA LYS A 459 -9.50 19.39 -35.21
C LYS A 459 -8.46 20.51 -35.11
N LYS A 460 -7.17 20.18 -35.33
CA LYS A 460 -6.03 21.11 -35.20
C LYS A 460 -6.04 22.24 -36.26
N ASN A 461 -7.04 23.11 -36.20
CA ASN A 461 -7.16 24.33 -37.00
C ASN A 461 -6.96 25.57 -36.12
N ALA A 462 -6.73 26.72 -36.75
CA ALA A 462 -6.47 27.97 -36.01
C ALA A 462 -7.60 28.29 -35.01
N SER A 463 -8.87 28.11 -35.42
CA SER A 463 -10.06 28.36 -34.59
C SER A 463 -10.19 27.48 -33.34
N PHE A 464 -9.48 26.35 -33.28
CA PHE A 464 -9.46 25.52 -32.08
C PHE A 464 -8.70 26.23 -30.96
N TYR A 465 -7.57 26.87 -31.29
CA TYR A 465 -6.68 27.51 -30.31
C TYR A 465 -6.86 29.02 -30.21
N SER A 466 -7.49 29.65 -31.20
CA SER A 466 -7.77 31.09 -31.23
C SER A 466 -9.27 31.36 -31.21
N GLY A 467 -9.68 32.35 -30.41
CA GLY A 467 -11.06 32.84 -30.40
C GLY A 467 -11.63 32.97 -29.00
N GLY A 468 -11.30 34.08 -28.33
CA GLY A 468 -11.95 34.50 -27.10
C GLY A 468 -11.03 35.29 -26.15
N PRO A 469 -11.60 36.12 -25.27
CA PRO A 469 -10.87 36.73 -24.18
C PRO A 469 -10.32 35.67 -23.22
N LYS A 470 -9.03 35.76 -22.89
CA LYS A 470 -8.32 34.84 -22.00
C LYS A 470 -8.17 35.40 -20.59
N LYS A 471 -8.09 34.52 -19.61
CA LYS A 471 -7.51 34.81 -18.28
C LYS A 471 -6.03 34.45 -18.26
N ASP A 472 -5.33 34.87 -17.22
CA ASP A 472 -3.88 34.76 -17.24
C ASP A 472 -3.45 33.33 -16.94
N LYS A 473 -3.85 32.78 -15.78
CA LYS A 473 -3.30 31.51 -15.30
C LYS A 473 -4.34 30.61 -14.65
N ILE A 474 -4.29 29.32 -14.98
CA ILE A 474 -5.04 28.26 -14.31
C ILE A 474 -4.10 27.20 -13.74
N LEU A 475 -4.37 26.75 -12.52
CA LEU A 475 -3.62 25.71 -11.83
C LEU A 475 -4.52 24.52 -11.50
N PHE A 476 -4.12 23.34 -11.96
CA PHE A 476 -4.74 22.07 -11.58
C PHE A 476 -3.92 21.41 -10.47
N PHE A 477 -4.54 21.15 -9.33
CA PHE A 477 -4.07 20.18 -8.36
C PHE A 477 -4.81 18.88 -8.64
N GLY A 478 -4.15 17.93 -9.29
CA GLY A 478 -4.81 16.67 -9.60
C GLY A 478 -3.89 15.57 -10.05
N ASP A 479 -4.50 14.43 -10.37
CA ASP A 479 -3.77 13.22 -10.74
C ASP A 479 -3.72 13.04 -12.27
N SER A 480 -3.48 11.80 -12.71
CA SER A 480 -3.41 11.47 -14.13
C SER A 480 -4.74 11.64 -14.89
N PHE A 481 -5.88 11.81 -14.20
CA PHE A 481 -7.18 12.13 -14.80
C PHE A 481 -7.24 13.54 -15.39
N SER A 482 -6.55 14.52 -14.80
CA SER A 482 -6.49 15.89 -15.34
C SER A 482 -5.26 16.10 -16.23
N HIS A 483 -4.08 15.63 -15.80
CA HIS A 483 -2.80 15.93 -16.43
C HIS A 483 -2.71 15.50 -17.91
N ALA A 484 -3.32 14.36 -18.25
CA ALA A 484 -3.21 13.80 -19.59
C ALA A 484 -4.20 14.40 -20.62
N PHE A 485 -5.25 15.09 -20.17
CA PHE A 485 -6.39 15.40 -21.05
C PHE A 485 -6.80 16.88 -21.05
N PHE A 486 -6.65 17.61 -19.95
CA PHE A 486 -7.22 18.95 -19.85
C PHE A 486 -6.42 20.04 -20.56
N LYS A 487 -5.12 19.84 -20.77
CA LYS A 487 -4.24 20.86 -21.34
C LYS A 487 -4.82 21.47 -22.63
N ASP A 488 -5.20 20.64 -23.59
CA ASP A 488 -5.70 21.10 -24.90
C ASP A 488 -7.03 21.85 -24.82
N TYR A 489 -7.89 21.55 -23.85
CA TYR A 489 -9.20 22.21 -23.69
C TYR A 489 -9.10 23.60 -23.05
N PHE A 490 -8.10 23.83 -22.20
CA PHE A 490 -7.99 25.07 -21.41
C PHE A 490 -7.09 26.13 -22.05
N TRP A 491 -6.21 25.79 -23.00
CA TRP A 491 -5.36 26.75 -23.73
C TRP A 491 -6.14 27.84 -24.48
N LYS A 492 -7.39 27.56 -24.85
CA LYS A 492 -8.27 28.55 -25.47
C LYS A 492 -8.70 29.66 -24.50
N HIS A 493 -8.77 29.36 -23.20
CA HIS A 493 -9.33 30.24 -22.17
C HIS A 493 -8.27 30.87 -21.26
N PHE A 494 -7.06 30.31 -21.20
CA PHE A 494 -5.98 30.77 -20.32
C PHE A 494 -4.67 30.96 -21.09
N ASN A 495 -3.88 31.97 -20.71
CA ASN A 495 -2.54 32.21 -21.28
C ASN A 495 -1.53 31.18 -20.81
N ASP A 496 -1.72 30.60 -19.64
CA ASP A 496 -0.87 29.55 -19.11
C ASP A 496 -1.69 28.54 -18.28
N VAL A 497 -1.36 27.25 -18.46
CA VAL A 497 -2.06 26.10 -17.87
C VAL A 497 -1.04 25.23 -17.18
N LYS A 498 -1.05 25.21 -15.84
CA LYS A 498 -0.12 24.44 -15.03
C LYS A 498 -0.80 23.30 -14.28
N PHE A 499 -0.08 22.19 -14.15
CA PHE A 499 -0.49 21.04 -13.37
C PHE A 499 0.51 20.79 -12.24
N SER A 500 0.01 20.51 -11.05
CA SER A 500 0.79 20.11 -9.88
C SER A 500 0.30 18.75 -9.39
N SER A 501 1.25 17.84 -9.13
CA SER A 501 0.96 16.47 -8.66
C SER A 501 0.72 16.37 -7.15
N GLY A 502 0.45 17.49 -6.47
CA GLY A 502 0.23 17.56 -5.02
C GLY A 502 -1.23 17.37 -4.62
N GLY A 503 -1.47 16.65 -3.52
CA GLY A 503 -2.80 16.52 -2.89
C GLY A 503 -3.70 15.44 -3.48
N ARG A 504 -3.36 14.14 -3.38
CA ARG A 504 -4.21 13.08 -3.96
C ARG A 504 -5.49 12.79 -3.17
N THR A 505 -5.54 13.12 -1.89
CA THR A 505 -6.66 12.81 -1.00
C THR A 505 -7.44 14.07 -0.66
N ALA A 506 -8.73 13.90 -0.35
CA ALA A 506 -9.62 15.00 0.06
C ALA A 506 -9.16 15.76 1.32
N LYS A 507 -8.22 15.19 2.09
CA LYS A 507 -7.64 15.80 3.30
C LYS A 507 -6.20 16.27 3.12
N ALA A 508 -5.57 15.98 1.98
CA ALA A 508 -4.19 16.40 1.77
C ALA A 508 -4.13 17.94 1.66
N PRO A 509 -3.20 18.60 2.36
CA PRO A 509 -3.00 20.03 2.18
C PRO A 509 -2.54 20.28 0.75
N LEU A 510 -3.20 21.21 0.06
CA LEU A 510 -2.73 21.66 -1.24
C LEU A 510 -1.39 22.37 -1.06
N GLU A 511 -0.46 22.16 -1.99
CA GLU A 511 0.88 22.73 -1.90
C GLU A 511 0.83 24.25 -2.13
N LYS A 512 0.54 24.99 -1.04
CA LYS A 512 0.40 26.46 -1.06
C LYS A 512 1.65 27.15 -1.59
N HIS A 513 2.82 26.54 -1.46
CA HIS A 513 4.06 27.05 -2.07
C HIS A 513 3.97 27.15 -3.60
N THR A 514 3.47 26.11 -4.27
CA THR A 514 3.29 26.08 -5.73
C THR A 514 2.31 27.17 -6.16
N PHE A 515 1.24 27.36 -5.39
CA PHE A 515 0.31 28.47 -5.60
C PHE A 515 0.99 29.84 -5.45
N LEU A 516 1.72 30.08 -4.35
CA LEU A 516 2.32 31.39 -4.03
C LEU A 516 3.34 31.84 -5.08
N GLN A 517 4.06 30.89 -5.68
CA GLN A 517 4.98 31.14 -6.79
C GLN A 517 4.26 31.40 -8.11
N TYR A 518 3.18 30.65 -8.39
CA TYR A 518 2.54 30.67 -9.70
C TYR A 518 1.50 31.80 -9.86
N ARG A 519 0.78 32.10 -8.77
CA ARG A 519 -0.32 33.08 -8.67
C ARG A 519 -1.40 32.89 -9.76
N PRO A 520 -2.14 31.77 -9.76
CA PRO A 520 -3.23 31.52 -10.69
C PRO A 520 -4.50 32.34 -10.39
N ASP A 521 -5.30 32.61 -11.43
CA ASP A 521 -6.65 33.19 -11.30
C ASP A 521 -7.70 32.13 -10.89
N VAL A 522 -7.47 30.90 -11.33
CA VAL A 522 -8.37 29.76 -11.13
C VAL A 522 -7.57 28.55 -10.64
N VAL A 523 -8.08 27.90 -9.60
CA VAL A 523 -7.55 26.66 -9.07
C VAL A 523 -8.61 25.57 -9.17
N ILE A 524 -8.25 24.44 -9.77
CA ILE A 524 -9.11 23.26 -9.85
C ILE A 524 -8.46 22.12 -9.07
N PHE A 525 -9.17 21.65 -8.05
CA PHE A 525 -8.83 20.43 -7.33
C PHE A 525 -9.55 19.25 -7.98
N GLU A 526 -8.80 18.42 -8.68
CA GLU A 526 -9.29 17.21 -9.33
C GLU A 526 -8.69 16.00 -8.62
N SER A 527 -9.54 15.11 -8.12
CA SER A 527 -9.08 13.90 -7.45
C SER A 527 -10.10 12.80 -7.66
N VAL A 528 -9.61 11.60 -7.93
CA VAL A 528 -10.47 10.44 -8.12
C VAL A 528 -11.16 10.04 -6.82
N GLU A 529 -12.45 9.68 -6.90
CA GLU A 529 -13.32 9.40 -5.76
C GLU A 529 -12.73 8.38 -4.77
N ARG A 530 -12.01 7.37 -5.26
CA ARG A 530 -11.38 6.35 -4.41
C ARG A 530 -10.37 6.94 -3.44
N TYR A 531 -9.70 8.05 -3.75
CA TYR A 531 -8.70 8.65 -2.87
C TYR A 531 -9.28 9.55 -1.78
N TRP A 532 -10.59 9.72 -1.72
CA TRP A 532 -11.27 10.53 -0.70
C TRP A 532 -11.41 9.77 0.63
N THR A 533 -10.41 8.97 0.97
CA THR A 533 -10.40 8.08 2.15
C THR A 533 -9.54 8.67 3.27
N ASN A 534 -9.70 8.17 4.49
CA ASN A 534 -9.02 8.65 5.70
C ASN A 534 -7.50 8.33 5.78
N VAL A 535 -6.88 7.86 4.68
CA VAL A 535 -5.47 7.40 4.69
C VAL A 535 -4.51 8.56 4.50
#